data_AF-A0A6M1UDG6-F1
#
_entry.id   AF-A0A6M1UDG6-F1
#
_cell.length_a   1.000
_cell.length_b   1.000
_cell.length_c   1.000
_cell.angle_alpha   90.00
_cell.angle_beta   90.00
_cell.angle_gamma   90.00
#
_symmetry.space_group_name_H-M   'P 1'
#
loop_
_entity.id
_entity.type
_entity.pdbx_description
1 polymer ?
#
loop_
_entity_poly.entity_id
_entity_poly.type
_entity_poly.pdbx_seq_one_letter_code
_entity_poly.pdbx_strand_id
1 'polypeptide(L)'
;MSVTAMIHDTAALFIITCLSMPYFAFRLGKLTGADAAKLAGKITVYLRIANFVLIISLLTGLMRVGWTFSGWVLMVLAIFLAIAALLGISMKAAKNIGTEAAAERDIAGSVAKFQRVSMLLAAAIIVMVLVKIV
;
A
#
# COMPACT_ATOMS: atom_id res chain seq x y z
N MET A 1 13.66 -10.55 22.64
CA MET A 1 12.95 -9.54 21.81
C MET A 1 11.59 -9.29 22.44
N SER A 2 11.14 -8.03 22.58
CA SER A 2 9.78 -7.77 23.10
C SER A 2 8.73 -8.16 22.05
N VAL A 3 7.54 -8.56 22.48
CA VAL A 3 6.41 -8.92 21.59
C VAL A 3 6.09 -7.79 20.61
N THR A 4 6.20 -6.53 21.06
CA THR A 4 6.03 -5.33 20.22
C THR A 4 7.06 -5.20 19.10
N ALA A 5 8.31 -5.62 19.32
CA ALA A 5 9.34 -5.61 18.28
C ALA A 5 9.06 -6.66 17.20
N MET A 6 8.62 -7.86 17.59
CA MET A 6 8.27 -8.92 16.64
C MET A 6 7.08 -8.54 15.76
N ILE A 7 6.04 -7.91 16.34
CA ILE A 7 4.89 -7.41 15.59
C ILE A 7 5.32 -6.32 14.61
N HIS A 8 6.17 -5.39 15.05
CA HIS A 8 6.64 -4.29 14.21
C HIS A 8 7.45 -4.78 13.00
N ASP A 9 8.39 -5.70 13.20
CA ASP A 9 9.24 -6.23 12.12
C ASP A 9 8.43 -7.12 11.15
N THR A 10 7.48 -7.90 11.66
CA THR A 10 6.57 -8.69 10.84
C THR A 10 5.66 -7.79 9.99
N ALA A 11 5.17 -6.69 10.57
CA ALA A 11 4.34 -5.73 9.85
C ALA A 11 5.13 -5.01 8.74
N ALA A 12 6.40 -4.67 8.99
CA ALA A 12 7.29 -4.08 7.99
C ALA A 12 7.52 -5.04 6.81
N LEU A 13 7.75 -6.33 7.09
CA LEU A 13 7.84 -7.39 6.06
C LEU A 13 6.58 -7.47 5.20
N PHE A 14 5.40 -7.34 5.81
CA PHE A 14 4.15 -7.37 5.07
C PHE A 14 4.02 -6.16 4.12
N ILE A 15 4.47 -4.97 4.51
CA ILE A 15 4.46 -3.79 3.64
C ILE A 15 5.41 -3.95 2.45
N ILE A 16 6.53 -4.66 2.60
CA ILE A 16 7.41 -4.99 1.47
C ILE A 16 6.66 -5.81 0.41
N THR A 17 5.70 -6.66 0.80
CA THR A 17 4.91 -7.41 -0.19
C THR A 17 4.10 -6.49 -1.12
N CYS A 18 3.81 -5.24 -0.72
CA CYS A 18 3.16 -4.25 -1.59
C CYS A 18 4.04 -3.78 -2.75
N LEU A 19 5.35 -4.07 -2.77
CA LEU A 19 6.22 -3.86 -3.95
C LEU A 19 5.75 -4.69 -5.16
N SER A 20 4.93 -5.72 -4.95
CA SER A 20 4.29 -6.48 -6.04
C SER A 20 3.09 -5.76 -6.67
N MET A 21 2.59 -4.65 -6.10
CA MET A 21 1.44 -3.92 -6.62
C MET A 21 1.57 -3.44 -8.07
N PRO A 22 2.70 -2.86 -8.51
CA PRO A 22 2.88 -2.44 -9.89
C PRO A 22 2.65 -3.61 -10.86
N TYR A 23 3.13 -4.81 -10.52
CA TYR A 23 2.92 -6.00 -11.34
C TYR A 23 1.43 -6.35 -11.49
N PHE A 24 0.67 -6.30 -10.40
CA PHE A 24 -0.79 -6.51 -10.46
C PHE A 24 -1.51 -5.41 -11.25
N ALA A 25 -1.05 -4.17 -11.17
CA ALA A 25 -1.58 -3.05 -11.94
C ALA A 25 -1.34 -3.21 -13.46
N PHE A 26 -0.16 -3.73 -13.85
CA PHE A 26 0.12 -4.08 -15.24
C PHE A 26 -0.74 -5.24 -15.72
N ARG A 27 -0.96 -6.26 -14.88
CA ARG A 27 -1.83 -7.39 -15.22
C ARG A 27 -3.28 -6.97 -15.40
N LEU A 28 -3.79 -6.07 -14.56
CA LEU A 28 -5.14 -5.50 -14.69
C LEU A 28 -5.36 -4.84 -16.04
N GLY A 29 -4.35 -4.14 -16.58
CA GLY A 29 -4.46 -3.51 -17.90
C GLY A 29 -4.52 -4.46 -19.09
N LYS A 30 -4.27 -5.75 -18.86
CA LYS A 30 -4.37 -6.81 -19.90
C LYS A 30 -5.67 -7.61 -19.79
N LEU A 31 -6.48 -7.38 -18.76
CA LEU A 31 -7.72 -8.11 -18.50
C LEU A 31 -8.92 -7.24 -18.80
N THR A 32 -10.04 -7.85 -19.20
CA THR A 32 -11.29 -7.16 -19.48
C THR A 32 -12.47 -7.85 -18.78
N GLY A 33 -13.57 -7.12 -18.60
CA GLY A 33 -14.83 -7.66 -18.06
C GLY A 33 -14.69 -8.35 -16.70
N ALA A 34 -15.28 -9.54 -16.59
CA ALA A 34 -15.42 -10.27 -15.32
C ALA A 34 -14.07 -10.62 -14.64
N ASP A 35 -13.01 -10.87 -15.42
CA ASP A 35 -11.70 -11.23 -14.86
C ASP A 35 -10.97 -10.02 -14.27
N ALA A 36 -11.11 -8.85 -14.91
CA ALA A 36 -10.63 -7.59 -14.35
C ALA A 36 -11.35 -7.25 -13.04
N ALA A 37 -12.68 -7.45 -12.98
CA ALA A 37 -13.46 -7.23 -11.77
C ALA A 37 -13.03 -8.15 -10.62
N LYS A 38 -12.82 -9.46 -10.89
CA LYS A 38 -12.34 -10.42 -9.89
C LYS A 38 -10.96 -10.05 -9.36
N LEU A 39 -10.02 -9.69 -10.25
CA LEU A 39 -8.67 -9.32 -9.83
C LEU A 39 -8.66 -8.02 -9.03
N ALA A 40 -9.43 -7.01 -9.46
CA ALA A 40 -9.59 -5.74 -8.76
C ALA A 40 -10.18 -5.93 -7.35
N GLY A 41 -11.14 -6.84 -7.19
CA GLY A 41 -11.68 -7.23 -5.89
C GLY A 41 -10.61 -7.81 -4.96
N LYS A 42 -9.79 -8.76 -5.45
CA LYS A 42 -8.68 -9.35 -4.69
C LYS A 42 -7.65 -8.29 -4.26
N ILE A 43 -7.28 -7.41 -5.18
CA ILE A 43 -6.35 -6.30 -4.94
C ILE A 43 -6.89 -5.36 -3.85
N THR A 44 -8.18 -5.03 -3.90
CA THR A 44 -8.84 -4.17 -2.90
C THR A 44 -8.76 -4.79 -1.50
N VAL A 45 -9.02 -6.09 -1.37
CA VAL A 45 -8.91 -6.81 -0.09
C VAL A 45 -7.47 -6.80 0.41
N TYR A 46 -6.51 -7.11 -0.46
CA TYR A 46 -5.10 -7.12 -0.10
C TYR A 46 -4.59 -5.74 0.34
N LEU A 47 -4.95 -4.67 -0.39
CA LEU A 47 -4.60 -3.29 -0.01
C LEU A 47 -5.20 -2.90 1.34
N ARG A 48 -6.40 -3.39 1.66
CA ARG A 48 -7.04 -3.17 2.96
C ARG A 48 -6.26 -3.84 4.08
N ILE A 49 -5.85 -5.10 3.89
CA ILE A 49 -5.02 -5.81 4.86
C ILE A 49 -3.69 -5.06 5.06
N ALA A 50 -3.02 -4.67 3.96
CA ALA A 50 -1.77 -3.91 4.03
C ALA A 50 -1.93 -2.60 4.80
N ASN A 51 -3.03 -1.88 4.60
CA ASN A 51 -3.28 -0.63 5.33
C ASN A 51 -3.49 -0.87 6.84
N PHE A 52 -4.20 -1.94 7.24
CA PHE A 52 -4.33 -2.29 8.66
C PHE A 52 -2.99 -2.67 9.29
N VAL A 53 -2.19 -3.46 8.57
CA VAL A 53 -0.85 -3.86 9.04
C VAL A 53 0.06 -2.63 9.18
N LEU A 54 -0.04 -1.67 8.27
CA LEU A 54 0.70 -0.41 8.36
C LEU A 54 0.34 0.40 9.61
N ILE A 55 -0.96 0.50 9.92
CA ILE A 55 -1.44 1.20 11.12
C ILE A 55 -0.91 0.52 12.39
N ILE A 56 -0.94 -0.81 12.46
CA ILE A 56 -0.39 -1.59 13.58
C ILE A 56 1.13 -1.36 13.70
N SER A 57 1.87 -1.34 12.58
CA SER A 57 3.31 -1.05 12.55
C SER A 57 3.62 0.34 13.10
N LEU A 58 2.81 1.35 12.73
CA LEU A 58 2.96 2.72 13.20
C LEU A 58 2.71 2.84 14.71
N LEU A 59 1.62 2.24 15.20
CA LEU A 59 1.30 2.21 16.64
C LEU A 59 2.40 1.54 17.46
N THR A 60 2.84 0.36 17.02
CA THR A 60 3.92 -0.39 17.72
C THR A 60 5.26 0.33 17.66
N GLY A 61 5.56 1.04 16.56
CA GLY A 61 6.74 1.88 16.42
C GLY A 61 6.73 3.07 17.37
N LEU A 62 5.61 3.80 17.44
CA LEU A 62 5.44 4.94 18.36
C LEU A 62 5.57 4.52 19.82
N MET A 63 4.99 3.37 20.20
CA MET A 63 5.13 2.83 21.55
C MET A 63 6.59 2.49 21.91
N ARG A 64 7.42 2.15 20.92
CA ARG A 64 8.83 1.78 21.12
C ARG A 64 9.75 2.98 21.28
N VAL A 65 9.49 4.06 20.55
CA VAL A 65 10.31 5.30 20.58
C VAL A 65 9.95 6.20 21.78
N GLY A 66 8.74 6.06 22.33
CA GLY A 66 8.25 6.95 23.39
C GLY A 66 7.98 8.37 22.87
N TRP A 67 7.78 9.33 23.77
CA TRP A 67 7.45 10.73 23.42
C TRP A 67 8.63 11.57 22.91
N THR A 68 9.74 10.93 22.50
CA THR A 68 10.90 11.64 21.98
C THR A 68 10.73 11.94 20.49
N PHE A 69 10.19 13.12 20.19
CA PHE A 69 10.08 13.62 18.82
C PHE A 69 11.43 14.18 18.35
N SER A 70 12.24 13.35 17.72
CA SER A 70 13.39 13.82 16.94
C SER A 70 12.97 14.12 15.50
N GLY A 71 13.76 14.94 14.78
CA GLY A 71 13.52 15.21 13.36
C GLY A 71 13.48 13.94 12.50
N TRP A 72 14.23 12.90 12.89
CA TRP A 72 14.20 11.59 12.24
C TRP A 72 12.85 10.88 12.44
N VAL A 73 12.29 10.90 13.67
CA VAL A 73 10.97 10.31 13.95
C VAL A 73 9.88 11.01 13.15
N LEU A 74 9.94 12.34 13.04
CA LEU A 74 8.99 13.14 12.25
C LEU A 74 9.05 12.75 10.77
N MET A 75 10.26 12.59 10.21
CA MET A 75 10.46 12.17 8.83
C MET A 75 9.91 10.76 8.56
N VAL A 76 10.21 9.79 9.44
CA VAL A 76 9.67 8.42 9.31
C VAL A 76 8.13 8.44 9.37
N LEU A 77 7.57 9.21 10.30
CA LEU A 77 6.11 9.32 10.45
C LEU A 77 5.46 9.95 9.22
N ALA A 78 6.07 10.97 8.62
CA ALA A 78 5.60 11.58 7.38
C ALA A 78 5.60 10.57 6.20
N ILE A 79 6.64 9.74 6.08
CA ILE A 79 6.72 8.69 5.05
C ILE A 79 5.62 7.63 5.28
N PHE A 80 5.41 7.19 6.52
CA PHE A 80 4.33 6.26 6.85
C PHE A 80 2.95 6.82 6.49
N LEU A 81 2.72 8.10 6.77
CA LEU A 81 1.47 8.78 6.42
C LEU A 81 1.28 8.85 4.90
N ALA A 82 2.36 9.12 4.14
CA ALA A 82 2.33 9.12 2.69
C ALA A 82 1.99 7.74 2.12
N ILE A 83 2.58 6.65 2.65
CA ILE A 83 2.27 5.28 2.24
C ILE A 83 0.81 4.94 2.57
N ALA A 84 0.31 5.30 3.76
CA ALA A 84 -1.10 5.10 4.13
C ALA A 84 -2.06 5.81 3.17
N ALA A 85 -1.75 7.07 2.81
CA ALA A 85 -2.54 7.82 1.85
C ALA A 85 -2.53 7.18 0.46
N LEU A 86 -1.35 6.74 -0.02
CA LEU A 86 -1.20 6.05 -1.31
C LEU A 86 -1.94 4.70 -1.34
N LEU A 87 -1.93 3.93 -0.25
CA LEU A 87 -2.72 2.70 -0.10
C LEU A 87 -4.22 2.99 -0.19
N GLY A 88 -4.70 4.05 0.47
CA GLY A 88 -6.09 4.48 0.41
C GLY A 88 -6.53 4.88 -1.00
N ILE A 89 -5.70 5.66 -1.71
CA ILE A 89 -5.96 6.05 -3.11
C ILE A 89 -5.94 4.81 -4.01
N SER A 90 -4.98 3.90 -3.83
CA SER A 90 -4.88 2.65 -4.58
C SER A 90 -6.12 1.78 -4.40
N MET A 91 -6.63 1.69 -3.17
CA MET A 91 -7.84 0.93 -2.86
C MET A 91 -9.07 1.51 -3.55
N LYS A 92 -9.21 2.85 -3.54
CA LYS A 92 -10.29 3.53 -4.25
C LYS A 92 -10.21 3.29 -5.76
N ALA A 93 -9.03 3.37 -6.34
CA ALA A 93 -8.82 3.10 -7.76
C ALA A 93 -9.13 1.64 -8.12
N ALA A 94 -8.67 0.67 -7.32
CA ALA A 94 -8.99 -0.75 -7.52
C ALA A 94 -10.51 -1.00 -7.42
N LYS A 95 -11.20 -0.39 -6.45
CA LYS A 95 -12.65 -0.50 -6.32
C LYS A 95 -13.38 0.05 -7.55
N ASN A 96 -12.95 1.21 -8.05
CA ASN A 96 -13.51 1.81 -9.27
C ASN A 96 -13.33 0.91 -10.49
N ILE A 97 -12.14 0.33 -10.68
CA ILE A 97 -11.88 -0.64 -11.76
C ILE A 97 -12.84 -1.83 -11.65
N GLY A 98 -13.05 -2.35 -10.44
CA GLY A 98 -13.99 -3.45 -10.21
C GLY A 98 -15.43 -3.10 -10.59
N THR A 99 -15.89 -1.90 -10.22
CA THR A 99 -17.25 -1.43 -10.56
C THR A 99 -17.42 -1.13 -12.05
N GLU A 100 -16.41 -0.55 -12.69
CA GLU A 100 -16.43 -0.21 -14.12
C GLU A 100 -16.33 -1.47 -14.98
N ALA A 101 -15.48 -2.42 -14.61
CA ALA A 101 -15.36 -3.71 -15.28
C ALA A 101 -16.65 -4.55 -15.18
N ALA A 102 -17.33 -4.52 -14.03
CA ALA A 102 -18.61 -5.20 -13.84
C ALA A 102 -19.76 -4.56 -14.64
N ALA A 103 -19.64 -3.26 -14.95
CA ALA A 103 -20.60 -2.52 -15.76
C ALA A 103 -20.25 -2.50 -17.26
N GLU A 104 -19.29 -3.32 -17.70
CA GLU A 104 -18.77 -3.39 -19.08
C GLU A 104 -18.33 -2.02 -19.64
N ARG A 105 -17.86 -1.12 -18.76
CA ARG A 105 -17.35 0.19 -19.14
C ARG A 105 -15.86 0.12 -19.43
N ASP A 106 -15.37 1.12 -20.16
CA ASP A 106 -13.94 1.29 -20.38
C ASP A 106 -13.20 1.52 -19.05
N ILE A 107 -12.26 0.62 -18.75
CA ILE A 107 -11.45 0.62 -17.53
C ILE A 107 -10.05 1.23 -17.73
N ALA A 108 -9.68 1.57 -18.97
CA ALA A 108 -8.32 2.00 -19.30
C ALA A 108 -7.87 3.21 -18.46
N GLY A 109 -8.75 4.19 -18.27
CA GLY A 109 -8.48 5.38 -17.46
C GLY A 109 -8.22 5.04 -15.97
N SER A 110 -9.07 4.20 -15.39
CA SER A 110 -8.96 3.81 -13.98
C SER A 110 -7.75 2.90 -13.73
N VAL A 111 -7.42 2.02 -14.68
CA VAL A 111 -6.20 1.20 -14.65
C VAL A 111 -4.95 2.05 -14.74
N ALA A 112 -4.88 3.02 -15.67
CA ALA A 112 -3.74 3.92 -15.78
C ALA A 112 -3.50 4.72 -14.49
N LYS A 113 -4.58 5.16 -13.84
CA LYS A 113 -4.51 5.80 -12.53
C LYS A 113 -3.98 4.85 -11.46
N PHE A 114 -4.49 3.62 -11.41
CA PHE A 114 -4.03 2.60 -10.46
C PHE A 114 -2.55 2.25 -10.66
N GLN A 115 -2.08 2.18 -11.91
CA GLN A 115 -0.66 1.96 -12.23
C GLN A 115 0.24 3.08 -11.71
N ARG A 116 -0.13 4.35 -11.96
CA ARG A 116 0.64 5.51 -11.46
C ARG A 116 0.73 5.51 -9.94
N VAL A 117 -0.38 5.28 -9.25
CA VAL A 117 -0.41 5.27 -7.77
C VAL A 117 0.38 4.07 -7.22
N SER A 118 0.30 2.90 -7.88
CA SER A 118 1.08 1.72 -7.49
C SER A 118 2.59 1.95 -7.63
N MET A 119 3.03 2.65 -8.68
CA MET A 119 4.44 3.03 -8.84
C MET A 119 4.89 4.01 -7.76
N LEU A 120 4.07 5.02 -7.44
CA LEU A 120 4.36 5.96 -6.36
C LEU A 120 4.41 5.27 -5.00
N LEU A 121 3.51 4.32 -4.74
CA LEU A 121 3.50 3.51 -3.53
C LEU A 121 4.79 2.69 -3.41
N ALA A 122 5.19 2.00 -4.49
CA ALA A 122 6.42 1.23 -4.51
C ALA A 122 7.65 2.13 -4.26
N ALA A 123 7.72 3.29 -4.90
CA ALA A 123 8.80 4.26 -4.67
C ALA A 123 8.83 4.74 -3.22
N ALA A 124 7.68 5.07 -2.62
CA ALA A 124 7.59 5.49 -1.22
C ALA A 124 8.07 4.39 -0.25
N ILE A 125 7.74 3.13 -0.52
CA ILE A 125 8.23 1.98 0.28
C ILE A 125 9.75 1.84 0.13
N ILE A 126 10.31 1.96 -1.08
CA ILE A 126 11.76 1.92 -1.30
C ILE A 126 12.47 3.02 -0.50
N VAL A 127 11.95 4.26 -0.57
CA VAL A 127 12.49 5.39 0.20
C VAL A 127 12.45 5.10 1.70
N MET A 128 11.35 4.53 2.22
CA MET A 128 11.27 4.12 3.63
C MET A 128 12.39 3.13 3.99
N VAL A 129 12.60 2.09 3.17
CA VAL A 129 13.62 1.08 3.43
C VAL A 129 15.02 1.70 3.43
N LEU A 130 15.30 2.60 2.48
CA LEU A 130 16.58 3.30 2.42
C LEU A 130 16.80 4.18 3.65
N VAL A 131 15.78 4.93 4.09
CA VAL A 131 15.85 5.79 5.29
C VAL A 131 16.05 4.99 6.58
N LYS A 132 15.62 3.72 6.63
CA LYS A 132 15.85 2.83 7.78
C LYS A 132 17.26 2.22 7.79
N ILE A 133 17.89 2.07 6.63
CA ILE A 133 19.22 1.45 6.49
C ILE A 133 20.34 2.47 6.76
N VAL A 134 20.10 3.75 6.44
CA VAL A 134 21.02 4.88 6.71
C VAL A 134 20.89 5.34 8.16
#